data_AF-A0A7J7J039-F1
#
_entry.id   AF-A0A7J7J039-F1
#
_cell.length_a   1.000
_cell.length_b   1.000
_cell.length_c   1.000
_cell.angle_alpha   90.00
_cell.angle_beta   90.00
_cell.angle_gamma   90.00
#
_symmetry.space_group_name_H-M   'P 1'
#
loop_
_entity.id
_entity.type
_entity.pdbx_description
1 polymer ?
#
loop_
_entity_poly.entity_id
_entity_poly.type
_entity_poly.pdbx_seq_one_letter_code
_entity_poly.pdbx_strand_id
1 'polypeptide(L)'
;MPAKKSKSGGGAKGGAKGDSDSGASGKKEAKGGTAVKVRHILCEKHGKVMEAMEKLKAGQKFDEVARLHSEDKARQGGDLGWMTRGSMVGPFQDAAFALANSTTNSPIYTDPPVKTKFGYHIIMVEGKK
;
A
#
# COMPACT_ATOMS: atom_id res chain seq x y z
N MET A 1 -29.06 62.69 6.10
CA MET A 1 -29.12 61.74 7.24
C MET A 1 -27.72 61.19 7.48
N PRO A 2 -27.08 61.47 8.63
CA PRO A 2 -25.74 60.97 8.97
C PRO A 2 -25.80 59.72 9.86
N ALA A 3 -24.82 58.82 9.73
CA ALA A 3 -24.05 58.17 10.81
C ALA A 3 -23.59 56.74 10.45
N LYS A 4 -22.29 56.65 10.18
CA LYS A 4 -21.44 55.45 10.21
C LYS A 4 -21.27 54.99 11.67
N LYS A 5 -21.47 53.70 11.96
CA LYS A 5 -21.18 53.03 13.26
C LYS A 5 -20.70 51.61 12.92
N SER A 6 -19.42 51.26 12.95
CA SER A 6 -18.49 51.09 14.08
C SER A 6 -18.94 50.07 15.14
N LYS A 7 -18.30 48.87 15.04
CA LYS A 7 -17.53 48.18 16.09
C LYS A 7 -18.25 47.27 17.12
N SER A 8 -17.67 46.05 17.22
CA SER A 8 -17.52 45.14 18.40
C SER A 8 -18.78 44.59 19.07
N GLY A 9 -18.85 43.32 19.51
CA GLY A 9 -17.86 42.24 19.61
C GLY A 9 -18.36 41.16 20.60
N GLY A 10 -17.66 40.02 20.63
CA GLY A 10 -17.65 39.03 21.72
C GLY A 10 -18.76 37.97 21.66
N GLY A 11 -18.50 36.66 21.79
CA GLY A 11 -17.28 35.92 22.04
C GLY A 11 -17.59 34.50 22.54
N ALA A 12 -16.55 33.65 22.51
CA ALA A 12 -16.40 32.34 23.18
C ALA A 12 -17.30 31.19 22.69
N LYS A 13 -16.89 29.92 22.58
CA LYS A 13 -15.77 29.09 23.03
C LYS A 13 -15.88 27.82 22.15
N GLY A 14 -14.84 27.13 21.67
CA GLY A 14 -13.64 26.65 22.34
C GLY A 14 -13.50 25.16 21.98
N GLY A 15 -12.31 24.71 21.58
CA GLY A 15 -12.06 23.31 21.24
C GLY A 15 -10.71 23.10 20.56
N ALA A 16 -9.65 23.07 21.37
CA ALA A 16 -8.26 22.94 20.99
C ALA A 16 -7.81 21.48 20.86
N LYS A 17 -6.83 21.24 19.95
CA LYS A 17 -5.62 20.39 20.10
C LYS A 17 -4.95 20.36 18.71
N GLY A 18 -3.74 20.85 18.52
CA GLY A 18 -2.53 20.45 19.25
C GLY A 18 -1.95 19.26 18.50
N ASP A 19 -1.22 19.47 17.40
CA ASP A 19 0.25 19.62 17.34
C ASP A 19 0.94 18.26 17.14
N SER A 20 2.15 18.30 16.59
CA SER A 20 3.11 17.20 16.43
C SER A 20 2.99 16.34 15.17
N ASP A 21 3.77 16.69 14.15
CA ASP A 21 4.70 15.70 13.60
C ASP A 21 6.03 16.37 13.22
N SER A 22 6.92 16.40 14.21
CA SER A 22 8.35 16.54 14.03
C SER A 22 8.96 15.14 13.93
N GLY A 23 9.52 14.82 12.77
CA GLY A 23 10.17 13.53 12.53
C GLY A 23 11.11 13.56 11.33
N ALA A 24 12.16 14.37 11.40
CA ALA A 24 13.26 14.30 10.44
C ALA A 24 13.97 12.94 10.51
N SER A 25 14.15 12.28 9.36
CA SER A 25 15.28 11.38 9.12
C SER A 25 15.52 11.29 7.62
N GLY A 26 16.53 12.03 7.17
CA GLY A 26 17.01 11.97 5.80
C GLY A 26 17.69 10.63 5.51
N LYS A 27 17.35 10.04 4.36
CA LYS A 27 18.32 9.31 3.54
C LYS A 27 17.85 9.25 2.09
N LYS A 28 18.54 10.06 1.28
CA LYS A 28 18.94 9.87 -0.12
C LYS A 28 17.84 9.52 -1.14
N GLU A 29 17.71 10.44 -2.10
CA GLU A 29 17.01 10.31 -3.37
C GLU A 29 17.18 8.95 -4.04
N ALA A 30 16.06 8.26 -4.25
CA ALA A 30 15.65 7.87 -5.58
C ALA A 30 14.24 8.46 -5.76
N LYS A 31 13.89 8.95 -6.95
CA LYS A 31 12.55 9.47 -7.26
C LYS A 31 11.50 8.39 -7.03
N GLY A 32 11.07 8.25 -5.78
CA GLY A 32 10.19 7.19 -5.30
C GLY A 32 8.79 7.73 -5.30
N GLY A 33 7.97 7.21 -6.20
CA GLY A 33 6.59 7.63 -6.33
C GLY A 33 5.84 7.63 -5.00
N THR A 34 5.07 8.68 -4.75
CA THR A 34 4.22 8.83 -3.56
C THR A 34 3.21 7.69 -3.46
N ALA A 35 2.84 7.08 -4.59
CA ALA A 35 1.91 5.96 -4.67
C ALA A 35 2.44 4.82 -5.55
N VAL A 36 2.14 3.59 -5.15
CA VAL A 36 2.47 2.37 -5.87
C VAL A 36 1.20 1.59 -6.15
N LYS A 37 0.96 1.21 -7.42
CA LYS A 37 -0.11 0.30 -7.77
C LYS A 37 0.36 -1.12 -7.49
N VAL A 38 -0.24 -1.75 -6.48
CA VAL A 38 0.21 -3.03 -5.96
C VAL A 38 -0.91 -4.05 -5.97
N ARG A 39 -0.50 -5.27 -6.30
CA ARG A 39 -1.28 -6.48 -6.15
C ARG A 39 -0.67 -7.35 -5.08
N HIS A 40 -1.49 -8.03 -4.31
CA HIS A 40 -1.01 -9.02 -3.39
C HIS A 40 -1.82 -10.31 -3.37
N ILE A 41 -1.20 -11.36 -2.87
CA ILE A 41 -1.86 -12.60 -2.49
C ILE A 41 -1.56 -12.78 -1.02
N LEU A 42 -2.58 -12.62 -0.18
CA LEU A 42 -2.47 -12.91 1.25
C LEU A 42 -2.89 -14.35 1.50
N CYS A 43 -2.06 -15.13 2.16
CA CYS A 43 -2.42 -16.44 2.68
C CYS A 43 -1.96 -16.55 4.13
N GLU A 44 -2.85 -16.88 5.05
CA GLU A 44 -2.51 -17.16 6.45
C GLU A 44 -1.67 -18.44 6.55
N LYS A 45 -1.95 -19.41 5.67
CA LYS A 45 -1.28 -20.72 5.65
C LYS A 45 -0.05 -20.71 4.74
N HIS A 46 1.07 -21.18 5.27
CA HIS A 46 2.31 -21.37 4.51
C HIS A 46 2.15 -22.36 3.34
N GLY A 47 1.34 -23.41 3.50
CA GLY A 47 1.05 -24.35 2.41
C GLY A 47 0.35 -23.68 1.22
N LYS A 48 -0.68 -22.86 1.49
CA LYS A 48 -1.42 -22.14 0.44
C LYS A 48 -0.54 -21.15 -0.32
N VAL A 49 0.35 -20.42 0.36
CA VAL A 49 1.23 -19.46 -0.31
C VAL A 49 2.27 -20.15 -1.18
N MET A 50 2.78 -21.32 -0.76
CA MET A 50 3.69 -22.10 -1.60
C MET A 50 2.99 -22.63 -2.85
N GLU A 51 1.78 -23.17 -2.74
CA GLU A 51 1.00 -23.59 -3.91
C GLU A 51 0.71 -22.42 -4.87
N ALA A 52 0.36 -21.25 -4.32
CA ALA A 52 0.19 -20.03 -5.11
C ALA A 52 1.47 -19.66 -5.85
N MET A 53 2.61 -19.77 -5.18
CA MET A 53 3.90 -19.47 -5.75
C MET A 53 4.34 -20.46 -6.83
N GLU A 54 4.08 -21.75 -6.66
CA GLU A 54 4.29 -22.76 -7.70
C GLU A 54 3.45 -22.46 -8.95
N LYS A 55 2.20 -22.05 -8.77
CA LYS A 55 1.33 -21.64 -9.88
C LYS A 55 1.86 -20.40 -10.60
N LEU A 56 2.36 -19.41 -9.87
CA LEU A 56 3.02 -18.24 -10.44
C LEU A 56 4.28 -18.61 -11.22
N LYS A 57 5.09 -19.54 -10.70
CA LYS A 57 6.29 -20.08 -11.37
C LYS A 57 5.95 -20.91 -12.61
N ALA A 58 4.79 -21.59 -12.60
CA ALA A 58 4.24 -22.29 -13.76
C ALA A 58 3.71 -21.33 -14.85
N GLY A 59 3.75 -20.02 -14.62
CA GLY A 59 3.27 -19.01 -15.58
C GLY A 59 1.78 -18.73 -15.50
N GLN A 60 1.09 -19.15 -14.43
CA GLN A 60 -0.29 -18.71 -14.20
C GLN A 60 -0.35 -17.21 -13.91
N LYS A 61 -1.45 -16.59 -14.31
CA LYS A 61 -1.68 -15.17 -14.07
C LYS A 61 -1.87 -14.91 -12.58
N PHE A 62 -1.23 -13.85 -12.08
CA PHE A 62 -1.35 -13.45 -10.68
C PHE A 62 -2.81 -13.24 -10.26
N ASP A 63 -3.64 -12.68 -11.13
CA ASP A 63 -5.08 -12.53 -10.90
C ASP A 63 -5.80 -13.83 -10.55
N GLU A 64 -5.50 -14.91 -11.27
CA GLU A 64 -6.18 -16.20 -11.11
C GLU A 64 -5.71 -16.87 -9.83
N VAL A 65 -4.40 -16.87 -9.59
CA VAL A 65 -3.81 -17.38 -8.36
C VAL A 65 -4.35 -16.61 -7.16
N ALA A 66 -4.45 -15.29 -7.25
CA ALA A 66 -5.03 -14.47 -6.19
C ALA A 66 -6.51 -14.75 -5.97
N ARG A 67 -7.31 -14.96 -7.03
CA ARG A 67 -8.72 -15.35 -6.90
C ARG A 67 -8.91 -16.69 -6.20
N LEU A 68 -7.99 -17.62 -6.40
CA LEU A 68 -8.05 -18.98 -5.88
C LEU A 68 -7.47 -19.10 -4.46
N HIS A 69 -6.33 -18.44 -4.20
CA HIS A 69 -5.53 -18.65 -3.00
C HIS A 69 -5.51 -17.46 -2.04
N SER A 70 -5.76 -16.24 -2.53
CA SER A 70 -5.74 -15.05 -1.67
C SER A 70 -6.93 -15.06 -0.72
N GLU A 71 -6.69 -14.70 0.52
CA GLU A 71 -7.69 -14.47 1.56
C GLU A 71 -8.06 -12.98 1.65
N ASP A 72 -7.25 -12.10 1.02
CA ASP A 72 -7.57 -10.70 0.83
C ASP A 72 -7.73 -10.34 -0.65
N LYS A 73 -8.73 -9.50 -0.95
CA LYS A 73 -9.00 -8.97 -2.31
C LYS A 73 -9.06 -10.05 -3.41
N ALA A 74 -9.36 -11.29 -3.05
CA ALA A 74 -9.44 -12.43 -3.98
C ALA A 74 -10.36 -12.13 -5.17
N ARG A 75 -11.55 -11.56 -4.92
CA ARG A 75 -12.52 -11.18 -5.97
C ARG A 75 -11.94 -10.19 -6.99
N GLN A 76 -10.98 -9.36 -6.59
CA GLN A 76 -10.32 -8.36 -7.42
C GLN A 76 -8.98 -8.86 -7.98
N GLY A 77 -8.67 -10.16 -7.88
CA GLY A 77 -7.39 -10.69 -8.31
C GLY A 77 -6.22 -10.18 -7.46
N GLY A 78 -6.48 -9.85 -6.20
CA GLY A 78 -5.46 -9.32 -5.30
C GLY A 78 -5.11 -7.85 -5.54
N ASP A 79 -5.86 -7.12 -6.39
CA ASP A 79 -5.58 -5.71 -6.68
C ASP A 79 -5.97 -4.82 -5.49
N LEU A 80 -4.98 -4.17 -4.87
CA LEU A 80 -5.23 -3.09 -3.92
C LEU A 80 -5.40 -1.74 -4.61
N GLY A 81 -5.01 -1.64 -5.88
CA GLY A 81 -4.92 -0.37 -6.58
C GLY A 81 -3.74 0.45 -6.09
N TRP A 82 -3.90 1.78 -6.13
CA TRP A 82 -2.85 2.74 -5.77
C TRP A 82 -2.75 2.91 -4.26
N MET A 83 -1.65 2.44 -3.70
CA MET A 83 -1.33 2.57 -2.28
C MET A 83 -0.24 3.63 -2.06
N THR A 84 -0.49 4.57 -1.17
CA THR A 84 0.50 5.58 -0.79
C THR A 84 1.49 5.05 0.23
N ARG A 85 2.71 5.58 0.21
CA ARG A 85 3.70 5.30 1.26
C ARG A 85 3.14 5.73 2.62
N GLY A 86 3.17 4.85 3.62
CA GLY A 86 2.61 5.06 4.95
C GLY A 86 1.24 4.39 5.20
N SER A 87 0.52 3.99 4.14
CA SER A 87 -0.80 3.34 4.25
C SER A 87 -0.71 1.80 4.31
N MET A 88 0.50 1.24 4.26
CA MET A 88 0.79 -0.19 4.21
C MET A 88 1.61 -0.62 5.43
N VAL A 89 1.54 -1.91 5.78
CA VAL A 89 2.41 -2.45 6.84
C VAL A 89 3.88 -2.39 6.42
N GLY A 90 4.78 -2.02 7.34
CA GLY A 90 6.22 -1.84 7.08
C GLY A 90 6.85 -2.88 6.15
N PRO A 91 6.81 -4.19 6.48
CA PRO A 91 7.40 -5.23 5.63
C PRO A 91 6.76 -5.34 4.24
N PHE A 92 5.46 -5.09 4.13
CA PHE A 92 4.76 -5.08 2.84
C PHE A 92 5.19 -3.89 2.00
N GLN A 93 5.24 -2.70 2.62
CA GLN A 93 5.68 -1.48 1.97
C GLN A 93 7.12 -1.63 1.48
N ASP A 94 8.03 -2.07 2.34
CA ASP A 94 9.45 -2.17 1.98
C ASP A 94 9.64 -3.13 0.81
N ALA A 95 8.92 -4.25 0.80
CA ALA A 95 8.94 -5.18 -0.32
C ALA A 95 8.32 -4.58 -1.60
N ALA A 96 7.15 -3.93 -1.52
CA ALA A 96 6.52 -3.26 -2.67
C ALA A 96 7.42 -2.15 -3.26
N PHE A 97 8.07 -1.36 -2.41
CA PHE A 97 8.97 -0.31 -2.86
C PHE A 97 10.31 -0.86 -3.34
N ALA A 98 10.79 -1.99 -2.82
CA ALA A 98 11.99 -2.69 -3.28
C ALA A 98 11.77 -3.39 -4.65
N LEU A 99 10.57 -3.93 -4.89
CA LEU A 99 10.20 -4.56 -6.16
C LEU A 99 10.18 -3.54 -7.28
N ALA A 100 10.89 -3.78 -8.39
CA ALA A 100 10.73 -2.93 -9.57
C ALA A 100 9.32 -3.04 -10.16
N ASN A 101 8.92 -2.02 -10.92
CA ASN A 101 7.70 -2.07 -11.73
C ASN A 101 7.76 -3.29 -12.64
N SER A 102 6.76 -4.16 -12.50
CA SER A 102 6.60 -5.33 -13.33
C SER A 102 5.70 -5.03 -14.53
N THR A 103 5.95 -5.73 -15.63
CA THR A 103 5.21 -5.60 -16.89
C THR A 103 4.77 -6.98 -17.35
N THR A 104 3.82 -7.06 -18.27
CA THR A 104 3.25 -8.31 -18.81
C THR A 104 4.30 -9.33 -19.31
N ASN A 105 5.48 -8.87 -19.74
CA ASN A 105 6.59 -9.73 -20.17
C ASN A 105 7.53 -10.19 -19.03
N SER A 106 7.49 -9.55 -17.87
CA SER A 106 8.34 -9.87 -16.73
C SER A 106 7.60 -9.53 -15.43
N PRO A 107 6.69 -10.40 -14.98
CA PRO A 107 6.02 -10.24 -13.69
C PRO A 107 7.06 -10.40 -12.58
N ILE A 108 7.36 -9.29 -11.89
CA ILE A 108 8.22 -9.28 -10.72
C ILE A 108 7.30 -9.31 -9.50
N TYR A 109 7.42 -10.40 -8.75
CA TYR A 109 6.74 -10.59 -7.49
C TYR A 109 7.76 -10.95 -6.40
N THR A 110 7.36 -10.83 -5.14
CA THR A 110 8.23 -11.20 -4.01
C THR A 110 8.43 -12.70 -3.95
N ASP A 111 9.68 -13.13 -4.16
CA ASP A 111 10.16 -14.47 -3.85
C ASP A 111 11.34 -14.36 -2.87
N PRO A 112 11.21 -14.79 -1.60
CA PRO A 112 10.09 -15.50 -0.97
C PRO A 112 8.89 -14.61 -0.56
N PRO A 113 7.72 -15.20 -0.19
CA PRO A 113 6.56 -14.45 0.30
C PRO A 113 6.89 -13.64 1.57
N VAL A 114 6.37 -12.41 1.63
CA VAL A 114 6.58 -11.50 2.75
C VAL A 114 5.71 -11.90 3.92
N LYS A 115 6.33 -12.27 5.04
CA LYS A 115 5.60 -12.57 6.27
C LYS A 115 5.22 -11.28 7.01
N THR A 116 3.95 -11.13 7.31
CA THR A 116 3.41 -10.05 8.14
C THR A 116 2.56 -10.64 9.27
N LYS A 117 1.95 -9.77 10.09
CA LYS A 117 1.02 -10.18 11.14
C LYS A 117 -0.24 -10.87 10.60
N PHE A 118 -0.58 -10.66 9.33
CA PHE A 118 -1.75 -11.27 8.68
C PHE A 118 -1.44 -12.61 8.01
N GLY A 119 -0.16 -13.00 7.90
CA GLY A 119 0.25 -14.21 7.20
C GLY A 119 1.34 -13.94 6.18
N TYR A 120 1.30 -14.65 5.05
CA TYR A 120 2.26 -14.55 3.97
C TYR A 120 1.66 -13.78 2.80
N HIS A 121 2.40 -12.79 2.31
CA HIS A 121 2.00 -11.92 1.22
C HIS A 121 2.94 -12.11 0.04
N ILE A 122 2.40 -12.49 -1.10
CA ILE A 122 3.12 -12.35 -2.37
C ILE A 122 2.73 -10.99 -2.93
N ILE A 123 3.70 -10.12 -3.20
CA ILE A 123 3.43 -8.75 -3.65
C ILE A 123 3.92 -8.62 -5.09
N MET A 124 3.14 -7.95 -5.92
CA MET A 124 3.47 -7.57 -7.29
C MET A 124 3.21 -6.07 -7.45
N VAL A 125 4.10 -5.39 -8.15
CA VAL A 125 3.94 -3.95 -8.42
C VAL A 125 3.73 -3.74 -9.90
N GLU A 126 2.58 -3.17 -10.26
CA GLU A 126 2.24 -2.84 -11.65
C GLU A 126 2.65 -1.40 -12.00
N GLY A 127 2.71 -0.51 -11.00
CA GLY A 127 2.93 0.92 -11.22
C GLY A 127 3.53 1.60 -10.00
N LYS A 128 4.32 2.66 -10.22
CA LYS A 128 4.88 3.52 -9.18
C LYS A 128 4.84 4.94 -9.73
N LYS A 129 4.33 5.91 -8.96
CA LYS A 129 4.15 7.31 -9.37
C LYS A 129 4.41 8.27 -8.24
#